data_AF-A0A060VVK3-F1
#
_entry.id   AF-A0A060VVK3-F1
#
_cell.length_a   1.000
_cell.length_b   1.000
_cell.length_c   1.000
_cell.angle_alpha   90.00
_cell.angle_beta   90.00
_cell.angle_gamma   90.00
#
_symmetry.space_group_name_H-M   'P 1'
#
loop_
_entity.id
_entity.type
_entity.pdbx_description
1 polymer ?
#
loop_
_entity_poly.entity_id
_entity_poly.type
_entity_poly.pdbx_seq_one_letter_code
_entity_poly.pdbx_strand_id
1 'polypeptide(L)'
;MTLLSTQPKCLESAPVSAVVAIEDPEQRMLEKRSKVIEELLQTEKDYIKDLQMCVKEIIQPLQRKQVQNIDYDGLFGNINSVIDLSRRLFKTLQDTDSIGKVFLDFKVELEEVYKIYCQNHDDAISLLEMYEKDESIQRHVLECLEKLR
;
A
#
# COMPACT_ATOMS: atom_id res chain seq x y z
N MET A 1 -51.57 45.70 44.24
CA MET A 1 -50.40 45.28 43.45
C MET A 1 -49.21 45.43 44.40
N THR A 2 -48.44 44.42 44.78
CA THR A 2 -47.85 43.34 43.99
C THR A 2 -47.37 42.23 44.94
N LEU A 3 -47.87 41.02 44.69
CA LEU A 3 -47.25 39.67 44.70
C LEU A 3 -46.31 39.20 45.84
N LEU A 4 -46.76 38.10 46.49
CA LEU A 4 -45.97 37.00 47.08
C LEU A 4 -44.89 36.50 46.10
N SER A 5 -43.78 35.95 46.62
CA SER A 5 -43.40 34.51 46.50
C SER A 5 -41.89 34.32 46.83
N THR A 6 -41.54 33.68 47.95
CA THR A 6 -41.07 32.28 48.13
C THR A 6 -39.57 32.02 47.96
N GLN A 7 -39.04 31.32 48.97
CA GLN A 7 -37.70 30.74 49.11
C GLN A 7 -37.19 29.96 47.87
N PRO A 8 -35.86 29.81 47.73
CA PRO A 8 -35.27 28.98 46.69
C PRO A 8 -35.44 27.49 47.04
N LYS A 9 -36.11 26.74 46.15
CA LYS A 9 -36.02 25.27 46.09
C LYS A 9 -34.92 24.88 45.12
N CYS A 10 -34.05 23.99 45.59
CA CYS A 10 -33.09 23.23 44.81
C CYS A 10 -33.82 22.25 43.88
N LEU A 11 -33.42 22.16 42.61
CA LEU A 11 -33.21 20.91 41.83
C LEU A 11 -32.99 21.23 40.34
N GLU A 12 -32.30 20.28 39.67
CA GLU A 12 -32.03 20.15 38.22
C GLU A 12 -30.74 20.80 37.70
N SER A 13 -29.99 20.23 36.77
CA SER A 13 -29.52 18.85 36.53
C SER A 13 -28.45 19.01 35.44
N ALA A 14 -27.41 18.17 35.50
CA ALA A 14 -26.40 17.90 34.48
C ALA A 14 -25.34 18.99 34.10
N PRO A 15 -24.05 18.62 34.22
CA PRO A 15 -22.91 19.28 33.59
C PRO A 15 -22.59 18.62 32.25
N VAL A 16 -22.62 19.33 31.13
CA VAL A 16 -22.12 18.80 29.84
C VAL A 16 -21.75 19.95 28.92
N SER A 17 -20.54 20.49 29.08
CA SER A 17 -19.73 21.11 28.00
C SER A 17 -18.59 21.93 28.60
N ALA A 18 -17.65 21.27 29.26
CA ALA A 18 -16.34 21.88 29.53
C ALA A 18 -15.20 20.85 29.61
N VAL A 19 -15.43 19.62 29.13
CA VAL A 19 -14.34 18.66 28.92
C VAL A 19 -13.82 18.85 27.49
N VAL A 20 -13.25 20.03 27.21
CA VAL A 20 -12.26 20.10 26.15
C VAL A 20 -11.03 19.44 26.78
N ALA A 21 -10.87 18.14 26.54
CA ALA A 21 -9.65 17.44 26.87
C ALA A 21 -8.51 18.23 26.21
N ILE A 22 -7.69 18.87 27.03
CA ILE A 22 -6.41 19.41 26.60
C ILE A 22 -5.54 18.18 26.37
N GLU A 23 -5.66 17.57 25.20
CA GLU A 23 -4.75 16.51 24.79
C GLU A 23 -3.34 17.10 24.72
N ASP A 24 -2.45 16.51 25.50
CA ASP A 24 -1.03 16.85 25.53
C ASP A 24 -0.46 16.84 24.09
N PRO A 25 0.22 17.93 23.65
CA PRO A 25 0.85 17.97 22.34
C PRO A 25 1.73 16.75 22.03
N GLU A 26 2.43 16.20 23.03
CA GLU A 26 3.28 15.01 22.87
C GLU A 26 2.44 13.76 22.53
N GLN A 27 1.33 13.55 23.23
CA GLN A 27 0.39 12.47 22.96
C GLN A 27 -0.15 12.53 21.52
N ARG A 28 -0.54 13.72 21.05
CA ARG A 28 -1.00 13.92 19.67
C ARG A 28 0.09 13.63 18.63
N MET A 29 1.36 13.92 18.94
CA MET A 29 2.48 13.59 18.06
C MET A 29 2.73 12.08 17.98
N LEU A 30 2.65 11.38 19.11
CA LEU A 30 2.78 9.91 19.16
C LEU A 30 1.64 9.23 18.38
N GLU A 31 0.40 9.67 18.55
CA GLU A 31 -0.75 9.13 17.81
C GLU A 31 -0.64 9.34 16.30
N LYS A 32 -0.19 10.54 15.87
CA LYS A 32 0.09 10.80 14.46
C LYS A 32 1.18 9.87 13.93
N ARG A 33 2.26 9.69 14.68
CA ARG A 33 3.34 8.77 14.30
C ARG A 33 2.81 7.34 14.13
N SER A 34 2.01 6.85 15.07
CA SER A 34 1.42 5.51 14.98
C SER A 34 0.55 5.34 13.74
N LYS A 35 -0.30 6.33 13.40
CA LYS A 35 -1.14 6.29 12.19
C LYS A 35 -0.31 6.27 10.90
N VAL A 36 0.76 7.05 10.84
CA VAL A 36 1.66 7.05 9.66
C VAL A 36 2.36 5.71 9.50
N ILE A 37 2.79 5.08 10.61
CA ILE A 37 3.41 3.74 10.57
C ILE A 37 2.38 2.68 10.13
N GLU A 38 1.15 2.76 10.63
CA GLU A 38 0.06 1.88 10.23
C GLU A 38 -0.24 2.01 8.73
N GLU A 39 -0.33 3.23 8.21
CA GLU A 39 -0.52 3.49 6.78
C GLU A 39 0.64 2.95 5.95
N LEU A 40 1.90 3.17 6.38
CA LEU A 40 3.08 2.63 5.70
C LEU A 40 3.03 1.10 5.60
N LEU A 41 2.71 0.41 6.71
CA LEU A 41 2.62 -1.04 6.72
C LEU A 41 1.47 -1.54 5.86
N GLN A 42 0.31 -0.89 5.94
CA GLN A 42 -0.86 -1.31 5.17
C GLN A 42 -0.63 -1.13 3.67
N THR A 43 -0.07 0.02 3.26
CA THR A 43 0.24 0.29 1.85
C THR A 43 1.32 -0.63 1.30
N GLU A 44 2.37 -0.94 2.07
CA GLU A 44 3.40 -1.91 1.65
C GLU A 44 2.82 -3.33 1.49
N LYS A 45 1.91 -3.73 2.39
CA LYS A 45 1.22 -5.02 2.29
C LYS A 45 0.36 -5.12 1.05
N ASP A 46 -0.39 -4.06 0.74
CA ASP A 46 -1.24 -4.00 -0.46
C ASP A 46 -0.38 -3.99 -1.73
N TYR A 47 0.73 -3.24 -1.74
CA TYR A 47 1.70 -3.25 -2.82
C TYR A 47 2.26 -4.65 -3.12
N ILE A 48 2.72 -5.38 -2.08
CA ILE A 48 3.20 -6.77 -2.23
C ILE A 48 2.11 -7.66 -2.81
N LYS A 49 0.87 -7.53 -2.32
CA LYS A 49 -0.27 -8.32 -2.79
C LYS A 49 -0.53 -8.07 -4.27
N ASP A 50 -0.50 -6.83 -4.73
CA ASP A 50 -0.75 -6.47 -6.12
C ASP A 50 0.33 -7.02 -7.06
N LEU A 51 1.61 -6.91 -6.67
CA LEU A 51 2.70 -7.53 -7.43
C LEU A 51 2.56 -9.05 -7.52
N GLN A 52 2.23 -9.71 -6.40
CA GLN A 52 2.01 -11.16 -6.38
C GLN A 52 0.81 -11.59 -7.22
N MET A 53 -0.24 -10.77 -7.24
CA MET A 53 -1.42 -10.99 -8.07
C MET A 53 -1.06 -10.89 -9.56
N CYS A 54 -0.25 -9.90 -9.96
CA CYS A 54 0.29 -9.80 -11.32
C CYS A 54 1.04 -11.07 -11.73
N VAL A 55 1.95 -11.57 -10.88
CA VAL A 55 2.68 -12.82 -11.15
C VAL A 55 1.73 -14.02 -11.29
N LYS A 56 0.83 -14.21 -10.33
CA LYS A 56 -0.01 -15.41 -10.23
C LYS A 56 -1.11 -15.47 -11.28
N GLU A 57 -1.71 -14.33 -11.60
CA GLU A 57 -2.91 -14.25 -12.42
C GLU A 57 -2.62 -13.80 -13.85
N ILE A 58 -1.46 -13.20 -14.12
CA ILE A 58 -1.07 -12.76 -15.47
C ILE A 58 0.16 -13.55 -15.97
N ILE A 59 1.30 -13.43 -15.30
CA ILE A 59 2.57 -14.01 -15.77
C ILE A 59 2.47 -15.54 -15.88
N GLN A 60 2.10 -16.22 -14.80
CA GLN A 60 2.05 -17.69 -14.78
C GLN A 60 1.02 -18.28 -15.75
N PRO A 61 -0.21 -17.74 -15.90
CA PRO A 61 -1.15 -18.23 -16.91
C PRO A 61 -0.65 -18.02 -18.34
N LEU A 62 -0.06 -16.87 -18.67
CA LEU A 62 0.50 -16.63 -19.99
C LEU A 62 1.64 -17.61 -20.30
N GLN A 63 2.54 -17.84 -19.35
CA GLN A 63 3.63 -18.83 -19.48
C GLN A 63 3.11 -20.26 -19.66
N ARG A 64 2.09 -20.66 -18.89
CA ARG A 64 1.49 -22.01 -18.98
C ARG A 64 0.79 -22.25 -20.31
N LYS A 65 0.15 -21.22 -20.89
CA LYS A 65 -0.45 -21.28 -22.22
C LYS A 65 0.60 -21.30 -23.34
N GLN A 66 1.89 -21.14 -23.01
CA GLN A 66 3.00 -21.07 -23.96
C GLN A 66 2.73 -20.06 -25.08
N VAL A 67 2.23 -18.87 -24.72
CA VAL A 67 2.01 -17.81 -25.69
C VAL A 67 3.36 -17.43 -26.28
N GLN A 68 3.62 -17.88 -27.50
CA GLN A 68 4.88 -17.63 -28.18
C GLN A 68 5.01 -16.14 -28.48
N ASN A 69 6.25 -15.65 -28.55
CA ASN A 69 6.61 -14.25 -28.85
C ASN A 69 6.38 -13.21 -27.73
N ILE A 70 6.07 -13.64 -26.50
CA ILE A 70 6.11 -12.74 -25.35
C ILE A 70 7.50 -12.77 -24.71
N ASP A 71 8.12 -11.60 -24.61
CA ASP A 71 9.31 -11.35 -23.81
C ASP A 71 8.88 -11.06 -22.37
N TYR A 72 8.83 -12.11 -21.54
CA TYR A 72 8.41 -11.99 -20.14
C TYR A 72 9.42 -11.21 -19.30
N ASP A 73 10.72 -11.35 -19.58
CA ASP A 73 11.77 -10.66 -18.82
C ASP A 73 11.80 -9.19 -19.19
N GLY A 74 11.56 -8.84 -20.45
CA GLY A 74 11.39 -7.45 -20.88
C GLY A 74 10.12 -6.80 -20.34
N LEU A 75 8.98 -7.51 -20.36
CA LEU A 75 7.68 -6.95 -19.95
C LEU A 75 7.52 -6.83 -18.44
N PHE A 76 8.03 -7.79 -17.67
CA PHE A 76 7.86 -7.84 -16.21
C PHE A 76 9.16 -7.59 -15.43
N GLY A 77 10.30 -7.46 -16.10
CA GLY A 77 11.58 -7.16 -15.48
C GLY A 77 11.95 -8.15 -14.37
N ASN A 78 12.57 -7.63 -13.33
CA ASN A 78 12.91 -8.37 -12.12
C ASN A 78 11.81 -8.33 -11.05
N ILE A 79 10.52 -8.39 -11.43
CA ILE A 79 9.37 -8.29 -10.49
C ILE A 79 9.48 -9.24 -9.29
N ASN A 80 9.98 -10.46 -9.47
CA ASN A 80 10.15 -11.42 -8.36
C ASN A 80 11.16 -10.91 -7.33
N SER A 81 12.27 -10.31 -7.78
CA SER A 81 13.27 -9.70 -6.89
C SER A 81 12.70 -8.51 -6.12
N VAL A 82 11.85 -7.71 -6.77
CA VAL A 82 11.12 -6.60 -6.12
C VAL A 82 10.18 -7.13 -5.04
N ILE A 83 9.38 -8.16 -5.34
CA ILE A 83 8.48 -8.80 -4.37
C ILE A 83 9.28 -9.33 -3.17
N ASP A 84 10.38 -10.03 -3.41
CA ASP A 84 11.20 -10.61 -2.34
C ASP A 84 11.84 -9.55 -1.45
N LEU A 85 12.29 -8.43 -2.03
CA LEU A 85 12.79 -7.29 -1.28
C LEU A 85 11.69 -6.63 -0.45
N SER A 86 10.56 -6.28 -1.05
CA SER A 86 9.41 -5.67 -0.35
C SER A 86 8.90 -6.54 0.79
N ARG A 87 8.83 -7.86 0.61
CA ARG A 87 8.44 -8.79 1.70
C ARG A 87 9.40 -8.76 2.88
N ARG A 88 10.71 -8.68 2.63
CA ARG A 88 11.72 -8.58 3.71
C ARG A 88 11.68 -7.23 4.38
N LEU A 89 11.53 -6.15 3.61
CA LEU A 89 11.36 -4.80 4.14
C LEU A 89 10.13 -4.73 5.04
N PHE A 90 8.96 -5.15 4.55
CA PHE A 90 7.71 -5.20 5.29
C PHE A 90 7.85 -5.98 6.59
N LYS A 91 8.41 -7.19 6.55
CA LYS A 91 8.61 -8.01 7.75
C LYS A 91 9.49 -7.28 8.78
N THR A 92 10.59 -6.67 8.33
CA THR A 92 11.50 -5.94 9.23
C THR A 92 10.84 -4.70 9.82
N LEU A 93 9.99 -4.00 9.06
CA LEU A 93 9.20 -2.85 9.53
C LEU A 93 8.14 -3.24 10.56
N GLN A 94 7.54 -4.43 10.46
CA GLN A 94 6.57 -4.92 11.45
C GLN A 94 7.20 -5.23 12.82
N ASP A 95 8.46 -5.66 12.83
CA ASP A 95 9.14 -6.15 14.02
C ASP A 95 9.86 -5.03 14.82
N THR A 96 9.70 -3.74 14.45
CA THR A 96 10.45 -2.63 15.06
C THR A 96 9.72 -1.29 15.08
N ASP A 97 9.92 -0.52 16.16
CA ASP A 97 9.49 0.89 16.23
C ASP A 97 10.48 1.86 15.56
N SER A 98 11.67 1.37 15.19
CA SER A 98 12.76 2.18 14.60
C SER A 98 12.74 2.15 13.07
N ILE A 99 11.65 2.65 12.49
CA ILE A 99 11.39 2.67 11.04
C ILE A 99 12.58 3.27 10.26
N GLY A 100 13.12 4.40 10.72
CA GLY A 100 14.23 5.07 10.05
C GLY A 100 15.50 4.20 9.95
N LYS A 101 15.79 3.38 10.97
CA LYS A 101 16.93 2.45 10.92
C LYS A 101 16.73 1.38 9.85
N VAL A 102 15.51 0.83 9.71
CA VAL A 102 15.21 -0.17 8.69
C VAL A 102 15.49 0.38 7.30
N PHE A 103 15.01 1.58 6.98
CA PHE A 103 15.29 2.19 5.67
C PHE A 103 16.78 2.42 5.42
N LEU A 104 17.55 2.81 6.45
CA LEU A 104 19.00 2.96 6.31
C LEU A 104 19.71 1.62 6.05
N ASP A 105 19.25 0.55 6.68
CA ASP A 105 19.79 -0.80 6.50
C ASP A 105 19.45 -1.34 5.10
N PHE A 106 18.26 -1.05 4.58
CA PHE A 106 17.77 -1.51 3.28
C PHE A 106 18.16 -0.62 2.09
N LYS A 107 18.71 0.59 2.32
CA LYS A 107 18.90 1.62 1.28
C LYS A 107 19.65 1.12 0.03
N VAL A 108 20.72 0.34 0.22
CA VAL A 108 21.59 -0.12 -0.87
C VAL A 108 20.85 -1.14 -1.71
N GLU A 109 20.20 -2.08 -1.05
CA GLU A 109 19.46 -3.14 -1.71
C GLU A 109 18.20 -2.61 -2.44
N LEU A 110 17.51 -1.63 -1.83
CA LEU A 110 16.45 -0.87 -2.50
C LEU A 110 16.94 -0.24 -3.80
N GLU A 111 18.07 0.46 -3.77
CA GLU A 111 18.63 1.07 -4.97
C GLU A 111 18.97 0.02 -6.02
N GLU A 112 19.68 -1.06 -5.66
CA GLU A 112 20.15 -2.08 -6.60
C GLU A 112 19.00 -2.83 -7.29
N VAL A 113 17.96 -3.20 -6.53
CA VAL A 113 16.82 -3.95 -7.06
C VAL A 113 15.89 -3.07 -7.88
N TYR A 114 15.52 -1.89 -7.36
CA TYR A 114 14.57 -1.01 -8.04
C TYR A 114 15.17 -0.29 -9.23
N LYS A 115 16.49 -0.02 -9.23
CA LYS A 115 17.15 0.56 -10.40
C LYS A 115 16.94 -0.30 -11.63
N ILE A 116 17.10 -1.62 -11.52
CA ILE A 116 16.90 -2.56 -12.63
C ILE A 116 15.43 -2.53 -13.09
N TYR A 117 14.50 -2.57 -12.14
CA TYR A 117 13.07 -2.61 -12.44
C TYR A 117 12.60 -1.33 -13.14
N CYS A 118 13.02 -0.17 -12.64
CA CYS A 118 12.63 1.13 -13.18
C CYS A 118 13.34 1.49 -14.48
N GLN A 119 14.60 1.08 -14.65
CA GLN A 119 15.37 1.40 -15.85
C GLN A 119 14.77 0.75 -17.11
N ASN A 120 14.11 -0.40 -16.96
CA ASN A 120 13.48 -1.13 -18.07
C ASN A 120 12.03 -0.70 -18.34
N HIS A 121 11.51 0.34 -17.67
CA HIS A 121 10.09 0.69 -17.72
C HIS A 121 9.63 1.14 -19.12
N ASP A 122 10.42 1.98 -19.80
CA ASP A 122 10.08 2.48 -21.14
C ASP A 122 10.06 1.34 -22.18
N ASP A 123 10.97 0.38 -22.05
CA ASP A 123 11.02 -0.81 -22.90
C ASP A 123 9.81 -1.73 -22.64
N ALA A 124 9.43 -1.92 -21.36
CA ALA A 124 8.25 -2.68 -20.98
C ALA A 124 6.95 -2.05 -21.54
N ILE A 125 6.82 -0.72 -21.51
CA ILE A 125 5.70 0.00 -22.14
C ILE A 125 5.70 -0.25 -23.64
N SER A 126 6.85 -0.13 -24.30
CA SER A 126 6.96 -0.34 -25.75
C SER A 126 6.55 -1.76 -26.15
N LEU A 127 6.97 -2.77 -25.37
CA LEU A 127 6.55 -4.16 -25.55
C LEU A 127 5.04 -4.33 -25.35
N LEU A 128 4.48 -3.73 -24.31
CA LEU A 128 3.04 -3.79 -24.04
C LEU A 128 2.23 -3.20 -25.20
N GLU A 129 2.61 -2.03 -25.72
CA GLU A 129 1.97 -1.41 -26.88
C GLU A 129 2.07 -2.25 -28.16
N MET A 130 3.17 -2.99 -28.33
CA MET A 130 3.31 -3.94 -29.43
C MET A 130 2.36 -5.13 -29.27
N TYR A 131 2.26 -5.68 -28.06
CA TYR A 131 1.38 -6.82 -27.76
C TYR A 131 -0.10 -6.48 -27.76
N GLU A 132 -0.48 -5.23 -27.45
CA GLU A 132 -1.86 -4.76 -27.59
C GLU A 132 -2.35 -4.77 -29.04
N LYS A 133 -1.45 -4.65 -30.02
CA LYS A 133 -1.77 -4.72 -31.45
C LYS A 133 -1.90 -6.15 -31.97
N ASP A 134 -1.45 -7.13 -31.19
CA ASP A 134 -1.59 -8.56 -31.51
C ASP A 134 -2.87 -9.11 -30.88
N GLU A 135 -3.89 -9.36 -31.71
CA GLU A 135 -5.20 -9.85 -31.25
C GLU A 135 -5.13 -11.18 -30.50
N SER A 136 -4.14 -12.03 -30.80
CA SER A 136 -3.96 -13.30 -30.10
C SER A 136 -3.45 -13.04 -28.69
N ILE A 137 -2.38 -12.26 -28.55
CA ILE A 137 -1.80 -11.94 -27.24
C ILE A 137 -2.79 -11.14 -26.39
N GLN A 138 -3.43 -10.14 -26.97
CA GLN A 138 -4.43 -9.31 -26.29
C GLN A 138 -5.58 -10.16 -25.73
N ARG A 139 -6.09 -11.14 -26.50
CA ARG A 139 -7.14 -12.06 -26.02
C ARG A 139 -6.68 -12.85 -24.79
N HIS A 140 -5.47 -13.39 -24.82
CA HIS A 140 -4.92 -14.14 -23.69
C HIS A 140 -4.74 -13.26 -22.44
N VAL A 141 -4.30 -12.01 -22.61
CA VAL A 141 -4.16 -11.04 -21.51
C VAL A 141 -5.53 -10.69 -20.93
N LEU A 142 -6.54 -10.40 -21.76
CA LEU A 142 -7.90 -10.09 -21.31
C LEU A 142 -8.52 -11.25 -20.53
N GLU A 143 -8.36 -12.50 -20.99
CA GLU A 143 -8.80 -13.70 -20.27
C GLU A 143 -8.12 -13.86 -18.89
N CYS A 144 -6.90 -13.34 -18.73
CA CYS A 144 -6.22 -13.31 -17.44
C CYS A 144 -6.81 -12.21 -16.55
N LEU A 145 -7.06 -11.02 -17.10
CA LEU A 145 -7.63 -9.89 -16.38
C LEU A 145 -9.08 -10.14 -15.93
N GLU A 146 -9.87 -10.93 -16.65
CA GLU A 146 -11.22 -11.32 -16.23
C GLU A 146 -11.24 -12.08 -14.90
N LYS A 147 -10.14 -12.78 -14.56
CA LYS A 147 -10.02 -13.52 -13.29
C LYS A 147 -9.65 -12.63 -12.10
N LEU A 148 -9.32 -11.36 -12.36
CA LEU A 148 -9.00 -10.36 -11.35
C LEU A 148 -10.23 -9.61 -10.84
N ARG A 149 -11.39 -9.74 -11.50
CA ARG A 149 -12.68 -9.19 -11.06
C ARG A 149 -13.38 -10.14 -10.10
#